data_AF-A0A0D0DGR6-F1
#
_entry.id   AF-A0A0D0DGR6-F1
#
_cell.length_a   1.000
_cell.length_b   1.000
_cell.length_c   1.000
_cell.angle_alpha   90.00
_cell.angle_beta   90.00
_cell.angle_gamma   90.00
#
_symmetry.space_group_name_H-M   'P 1'
#
loop_
_entity.id
_entity.type
_entity.pdbx_description
1 polymer ?
#
loop_
_entity_poly.entity_id
_entity_poly.type
_entity_poly.pdbx_seq_one_letter_code
_entity_poly.pdbx_strand_id
1 'polypeptide(L)'
;MSLTRAAVLVRRKQLCSSTTIIQSRFASRDSHTHGEHDAHDSIEAGFSTPFWRNTLLLSLAAVAFYKWAPAPDEDVYLTRWLAHYATPREILAELNEKHLLQSQQVTDYTTLQARGTRPGIIRYRYPQSLEQASPHLQPVGAVPEVGLVVARSD
;
A
#
# COMPACT_ATOMS: atom_id res chain seq x y z
N MET A 1 12.98 29.11 27.16
CA MET A 1 13.78 27.92 27.48
C MET A 1 14.18 27.26 26.18
N SER A 2 15.31 27.68 25.62
CA SER A 2 15.91 27.17 24.39
C SER A 2 16.69 25.89 24.70
N LEU A 3 16.44 24.80 23.98
CA LEU A 3 17.35 23.67 23.94
C LEU A 3 17.70 23.36 22.49
N THR A 4 18.91 23.79 22.17
CA THR A 4 19.74 23.40 21.05
C THR A 4 19.87 21.88 20.95
N ARG A 5 19.67 21.32 19.75
CA ARG A 5 20.29 20.06 19.38
C ARG A 5 20.85 20.17 17.97
N ALA A 6 22.16 20.39 17.94
CA ALA A 6 22.97 20.45 16.74
C ALA A 6 23.15 19.05 16.13
N ALA A 7 23.15 19.05 14.80
CA ALA A 7 23.99 18.29 13.87
C ALA A 7 24.28 16.80 14.14
N VAL A 8 23.77 15.94 13.24
CA VAL A 8 24.61 14.94 12.56
C VAL A 8 24.20 14.90 11.09
N LEU A 9 24.90 15.67 10.25
CA LEU A 9 24.88 15.47 8.80
C LEU A 9 25.77 14.26 8.49
N VAL A 10 25.18 13.08 8.43
CA VAL A 10 25.85 11.88 7.91
C VAL A 10 26.01 12.05 6.41
N ARG A 11 27.20 12.46 6.01
CA ARG A 11 27.69 12.48 4.63
C ARG A 11 27.81 11.03 4.14
N ARG A 12 26.73 10.47 3.57
CA ARG A 12 26.80 9.21 2.83
C ARG A 12 27.62 9.43 1.56
N LYS A 13 28.87 8.96 1.57
CA LYS A 13 29.64 8.75 0.34
C LYS A 13 28.94 7.63 -0.45
N GLN A 14 28.16 7.99 -1.47
CA GLN A 14 27.67 7.03 -2.45
C GLN A 14 28.86 6.67 -3.36
N LEU A 15 29.54 5.58 -3.00
CA LEU A 15 30.30 4.78 -3.96
C LEU A 15 29.27 4.04 -4.81
N CYS A 16 28.73 4.73 -5.83
CA CYS A 16 28.02 4.03 -6.90
C CYS A 16 29.06 3.40 -7.81
N SER A 17 29.33 2.14 -7.51
CA SER A 17 29.89 1.15 -8.42
C SER A 17 29.24 1.28 -9.79
N SER A 18 30.06 1.36 -10.84
CA SER A 18 29.63 1.32 -12.23
C SER A 18 29.08 -0.08 -12.55
N THR A 19 27.87 -0.38 -12.09
CA THR A 19 27.08 -1.47 -12.66
C THR A 19 26.61 -1.02 -14.03
N THR A 20 27.25 -1.52 -15.07
CA THR A 20 26.79 -1.43 -16.45
C THR A 20 25.45 -2.15 -16.54
N ILE A 21 24.37 -1.43 -16.28
CA ILE A 21 23.01 -1.89 -16.54
C ILE A 21 22.93 -2.03 -18.06
N ILE A 22 22.92 -3.27 -18.55
CA ILE A 22 22.55 -3.58 -19.93
C ILE A 22 21.09 -3.16 -20.07
N GLN A 23 20.89 -1.94 -20.54
CA GLN A 23 19.60 -1.33 -20.76
C GLN A 23 19.00 -1.96 -22.02
N SER A 24 18.23 -3.05 -21.89
CA SER A 24 17.45 -3.58 -23.01
C SER A 24 16.30 -2.61 -23.28
N ARG A 25 16.47 -1.71 -24.26
CA ARG A 25 15.40 -0.84 -24.74
C ARG A 25 14.39 -1.68 -25.51
N PHE A 26 13.33 -2.13 -24.85
CA PHE A 26 12.07 -2.44 -25.53
C PHE A 26 11.34 -1.11 -25.78
N ALA A 27 11.79 -0.37 -26.79
CA ALA A 27 11.05 0.76 -27.31
C ALA A 27 10.00 0.22 -28.28
N SER A 28 8.74 0.19 -27.84
CA SER A 28 7.57 0.13 -28.71
C SER A 28 7.63 1.31 -29.70
N ARG A 29 7.89 1.02 -30.98
CA ARG A 29 7.80 1.98 -32.08
C ARG A 29 6.34 2.16 -32.46
N ASP A 30 5.80 3.36 -32.24
CA ASP A 30 4.66 3.88 -32.96
C ASP A 30 5.05 5.25 -33.53
N SER A 31 5.29 5.30 -34.83
CA SER A 31 5.46 6.56 -35.58
C SER A 31 5.34 6.26 -37.08
N HIS A 32 4.20 6.63 -37.65
CA HIS A 32 3.92 6.60 -39.08
C HIS A 32 4.74 7.65 -39.85
N THR A 33 5.61 7.21 -40.76
CA THR A 33 6.15 8.03 -41.87
C THR A 33 6.41 7.15 -43.08
N HIS A 34 5.77 7.45 -44.22
CA HIS A 34 6.01 6.81 -45.51
C HIS A 34 7.28 7.39 -46.15
N GLY A 35 8.20 6.51 -46.57
CA GLY A 35 9.43 6.88 -47.27
C GLY A 35 10.22 5.64 -47.69
N GLU A 36 10.57 5.60 -48.96
CA GLU A 36 11.14 4.52 -49.78
C GLU A 36 12.40 3.80 -49.25
N HIS A 37 12.48 2.51 -49.60
CA HIS A 37 13.68 1.70 -49.88
C HIS A 37 14.80 1.67 -48.82
N ASP A 38 14.78 0.63 -47.99
CA ASP A 38 16.01 0.01 -47.47
C ASP A 38 15.78 -1.50 -47.34
N ALA A 39 16.79 -2.28 -47.72
CA ALA A 39 16.77 -3.73 -47.80
C ALA A 39 16.18 -4.38 -46.54
N HIS A 40 15.01 -5.00 -46.70
CA HIS A 40 14.53 -5.99 -45.75
C HIS A 40 15.36 -7.25 -45.93
N ASP A 41 16.56 -7.28 -45.32
CA ASP A 41 17.10 -8.54 -44.82
C ASP A 41 16.08 -9.02 -43.78
N SER A 42 15.10 -9.79 -44.26
CA SER A 42 14.22 -10.57 -43.43
C SER A 42 15.11 -11.37 -42.50
N ILE A 43 15.13 -11.02 -41.21
CA ILE A 43 15.68 -11.90 -40.18
C ILE A 43 14.77 -13.12 -40.24
N GLU A 44 15.16 -14.12 -41.04
CA GLU A 44 14.48 -15.39 -41.12
C GLU A 44 14.37 -15.90 -39.68
N ALA A 45 13.14 -16.10 -39.20
CA ALA A 45 12.87 -16.58 -37.86
C ALA A 45 13.29 -18.05 -37.78
N GLY A 46 14.60 -18.30 -37.78
CA GLY A 46 15.19 -19.62 -37.69
C GLY A 46 15.31 -20.09 -36.24
N PHE A 47 15.54 -21.40 -36.09
CA PHE A 47 15.80 -22.05 -34.81
C PHE A 47 17.10 -21.58 -34.11
N SER A 48 17.89 -20.73 -34.77
CA SER A 48 19.13 -20.12 -34.23
C SER A 48 18.91 -18.73 -33.62
N THR A 49 17.66 -18.28 -33.50
CA THR A 49 17.37 -17.01 -32.80
C THR A 49 17.73 -17.12 -31.30
N PRO A 50 18.10 -16.01 -30.65
CA PRO A 50 18.47 -16.00 -29.23
C PRO A 50 17.36 -16.55 -28.33
N PHE A 51 16.09 -16.45 -28.75
CA PHE A 51 14.96 -17.08 -28.08
C PHE A 51 15.08 -18.61 -28.06
N TRP A 52 15.22 -19.26 -29.23
CA TRP A 52 15.32 -20.72 -29.32
C TRP A 52 16.60 -21.28 -28.70
N ARG A 53 17.71 -20.53 -28.78
CA ARG A 53 18.93 -20.89 -28.08
C ARG A 53 18.72 -20.91 -26.57
N ASN A 54 18.10 -19.88 -26.02
CA ASN A 54 17.87 -19.80 -24.57
C ASN A 54 16.85 -20.86 -24.09
N THR A 55 15.81 -21.16 -24.88
CA THR A 55 14.85 -22.23 -24.52
C THR A 55 15.48 -23.61 -24.58
N LEU A 56 16.31 -23.90 -25.58
CA LEU A 56 17.06 -25.16 -25.65
C LEU A 56 18.04 -25.30 -24.48
N LEU A 57 18.81 -24.26 -24.17
CA LEU A 57 19.72 -24.26 -23.02
C LEU A 57 18.97 -24.46 -21.70
N LEU A 58 17.83 -23.81 -21.52
CA LEU A 58 17.01 -23.97 -20.32
C LEU A 58 16.43 -25.39 -20.23
N SER A 59 15.97 -25.95 -21.35
CA SER A 59 15.47 -27.33 -21.39
C SER A 59 16.55 -28.36 -21.05
N LEU A 60 17.77 -28.17 -21.57
CA LEU A 60 18.91 -29.05 -21.29
C LEU A 60 19.35 -28.91 -19.84
N ALA A 61 19.41 -27.67 -19.32
CA ALA A 61 19.70 -27.40 -17.92
C ALA A 61 18.67 -28.07 -16.99
N ALA A 62 17.37 -28.06 -17.33
CA ALA A 62 16.34 -28.72 -16.55
C ALA A 62 16.50 -30.26 -16.53
N VAL A 63 16.82 -30.88 -17.67
CA VAL A 63 17.09 -32.32 -17.74
C VAL A 63 18.34 -32.70 -16.97
N ALA A 64 19.41 -31.90 -17.11
CA ALA A 64 20.65 -32.09 -16.35
C ALA A 64 20.38 -31.95 -14.85
N PHE A 65 19.62 -30.94 -14.43
CA PHE A 65 19.22 -30.77 -13.04
C PHE A 65 18.42 -31.96 -12.54
N TYR A 66 17.44 -32.48 -13.29
CA TYR A 66 16.66 -33.65 -12.84
C TYR A 66 17.51 -34.90 -12.63
N LYS A 67 18.51 -35.16 -13.49
CA LYS A 67 19.36 -36.35 -13.39
C LYS A 67 20.50 -36.23 -12.39
N TRP A 68 21.04 -35.03 -12.20
CA TRP A 68 22.18 -34.77 -11.30
C TRP A 68 21.80 -33.96 -10.06
N ALA A 69 20.50 -33.80 -9.79
CA ALA A 69 20.04 -33.17 -8.56
C ALA A 69 20.47 -34.03 -7.37
N PRO A 70 21.22 -33.45 -6.41
CA PRO A 70 21.56 -34.14 -5.18
C PRO A 70 20.30 -34.45 -4.38
N ALA A 71 20.32 -35.57 -3.65
CA ALA A 71 19.22 -35.92 -2.77
C ALA A 71 19.07 -34.85 -1.66
N PRO A 72 17.85 -34.58 -1.17
CA PRO A 72 17.62 -33.52 -0.18
C PRO A 72 18.36 -33.72 1.16
N ASP A 73 18.88 -34.93 1.41
CA ASP A 73 19.63 -35.29 2.61
C ASP A 73 21.17 -35.29 2.41
N GLU A 74 21.66 -35.00 1.21
CA GLU A 74 23.10 -34.91 0.93
C GLU A 74 23.66 -33.54 1.31
N ASP A 75 24.75 -33.53 2.11
CA ASP A 75 25.49 -32.31 2.45
C ASP A 75 26.35 -31.85 1.26
N VAL A 76 25.72 -31.14 0.33
CA VAL A 76 26.37 -30.55 -0.84
C VAL A 76 27.09 -29.27 -0.42
N TYR A 77 28.32 -29.08 -0.92
CA TYR A 77 29.10 -27.87 -0.62
C TYR A 77 28.32 -26.56 -0.82
N LEU A 78 27.50 -26.50 -1.88
CA LEU A 78 26.66 -25.34 -2.19
C LEU A 78 25.57 -25.11 -1.14
N THR A 79 24.85 -26.15 -0.70
CA THR A 79 23.79 -26.01 0.31
C THR A 79 24.38 -25.62 1.66
N ARG A 80 25.54 -26.16 2.03
CA ARG A 80 26.28 -25.76 3.24
C ARG A 80 26.74 -24.30 3.19
N TRP A 81 27.28 -23.86 2.06
CA TRP A 81 27.67 -22.46 1.86
C TRP A 81 26.46 -21.53 1.94
N LEU A 82 25.33 -21.92 1.33
CA LEU A 82 24.07 -21.16 1.43
C LEU A 82 23.55 -21.12 2.87
N ALA A 83 23.61 -22.25 3.59
CA ALA A 83 23.19 -22.35 4.98
C ALA A 83 24.00 -21.45 5.91
N HIS A 84 25.29 -21.21 5.61
CA HIS A 84 26.13 -20.30 6.38
C HIS A 84 25.61 -18.84 6.37
N TYR A 85 24.98 -18.42 5.27
CA TYR A 85 24.41 -17.08 5.13
C TYR A 85 22.88 -17.06 5.29
N ALA A 86 22.25 -18.22 5.40
CA ALA A 86 20.83 -18.31 5.62
C ALA A 86 20.50 -17.77 7.02
N THR A 87 19.45 -16.97 7.11
CA THR A 87 18.91 -16.54 8.40
C THR A 87 18.34 -17.74 9.15
N PRO A 88 18.67 -17.92 10.43
CA PRO A 88 18.14 -19.01 11.24
C PRO A 88 16.61 -18.88 11.37
N ARG A 89 15.92 -20.03 11.51
CA ARG A 89 14.46 -20.11 11.46
C ARG A 89 13.80 -19.38 12.64
N GLU A 90 14.48 -19.35 13.77
CA GLU A 90 14.06 -18.71 15.01
C GLU A 90 13.88 -17.20 14.81
N ILE A 91 14.82 -16.55 14.10
CA ILE A 91 14.74 -15.11 13.80
C ILE A 91 13.57 -14.82 12.86
N LEU A 92 13.34 -15.69 11.87
CA LEU A 92 12.20 -15.54 10.96
C LEU A 92 10.87 -15.72 11.70
N ALA A 93 10.79 -16.66 12.65
CA ALA A 93 9.62 -16.84 13.50
C ALA A 93 9.36 -15.59 14.36
N GLU A 94 10.38 -15.06 15.04
CA GLU A 94 10.27 -13.84 15.85
C GLU A 94 9.83 -12.62 14.99
N LEU A 95 10.36 -12.48 13.78
CA LEU A 95 9.94 -11.42 12.85
C LEU A 95 8.47 -11.56 12.44
N ASN A 96 8.02 -12.78 12.16
CA ASN A 96 6.62 -13.05 11.82
C ASN A 96 5.69 -12.75 13.00
N GLU A 97 6.06 -13.14 14.22
CA GLU A 97 5.31 -12.83 15.43
C GLU A 97 5.21 -11.32 15.66
N LYS A 98 6.33 -10.61 15.52
CA LYS A 98 6.35 -9.15 15.63
C LYS A 98 5.44 -8.49 14.59
N HIS A 99 5.46 -8.96 13.35
CA HIS A 99 4.60 -8.44 12.29
C HIS A 99 3.11 -8.74 12.56
N LEU A 100 2.78 -9.90 13.12
CA LEU A 100 1.43 -10.27 13.53
C LEU A 100 0.92 -9.30 14.61
N LEU A 101 1.73 -9.04 15.64
CA LEU A 101 1.39 -8.09 16.71
C LEU A 101 1.20 -6.67 16.18
N GLN A 102 2.06 -6.21 15.27
CA GLN A 102 1.90 -4.90 14.64
C GLN A 102 0.62 -4.80 13.81
N SER A 103 0.30 -5.85 13.04
CA SER A 103 -0.92 -5.90 12.22
C SER A 103 -2.19 -5.90 13.08
N GLN A 104 -2.14 -6.59 14.22
CA GLN A 104 -3.22 -6.56 15.22
C GLN A 104 -3.41 -5.14 15.76
N GLN A 105 -2.33 -4.48 16.21
CA GLN A 105 -2.39 -3.11 16.74
C GLN A 105 -2.99 -2.14 15.72
N VAL A 106 -2.56 -2.19 14.46
CA VAL A 106 -3.11 -1.35 13.39
C VAL A 106 -4.61 -1.58 13.23
N THR A 107 -5.04 -2.83 13.24
CA THR A 107 -6.46 -3.20 13.14
C THR A 107 -7.28 -2.67 14.31
N ASP A 108 -6.75 -2.74 15.53
CA ASP A 108 -7.40 -2.20 16.72
C ASP A 108 -7.56 -0.68 16.60
N TYR A 109 -6.51 0.04 16.19
CA TYR A 109 -6.60 1.48 15.97
C TYR A 109 -7.60 1.86 14.88
N THR A 110 -7.59 1.15 13.76
CA THR A 110 -8.55 1.36 12.68
C THR A 110 -9.97 1.09 13.15
N THR A 111 -10.19 0.04 13.93
CA THR A 111 -11.51 -0.31 14.47
C THR A 111 -12.01 0.76 15.44
N LEU A 112 -11.14 1.28 16.31
CA LEU A 112 -11.48 2.37 17.24
C LEU A 112 -11.86 3.65 16.50
N GLN A 113 -11.12 4.01 15.45
CA GLN A 113 -11.42 5.19 14.64
C GLN A 113 -12.71 5.00 13.82
N ALA A 114 -12.91 3.83 13.22
CA ALA A 114 -14.07 3.53 12.40
C ALA A 114 -15.37 3.43 13.22
N ARG A 115 -15.31 2.91 14.45
CA ARG A 115 -16.48 2.81 15.34
C ARG A 115 -16.78 4.11 16.10
N GLY A 116 -15.85 5.06 16.15
CA GLY A 116 -16.06 6.33 16.82
C GLY A 116 -17.10 7.19 16.12
N THR A 117 -18.36 7.14 16.57
CA THR A 117 -19.37 8.12 16.16
C THR A 117 -19.17 9.44 16.90
N ARG A 118 -19.25 10.57 16.19
CA ARG A 118 -19.33 11.88 16.85
C ARG A 118 -20.57 11.91 17.74
N PRO A 119 -20.50 12.50 18.95
CA PRO A 119 -21.71 12.70 19.74
C PRO A 119 -22.73 13.49 18.93
N GLY A 120 -23.99 13.07 18.96
CA GLY A 120 -25.06 13.77 18.27
C GLY A 120 -25.20 15.18 18.84
N ILE A 121 -24.90 16.20 18.03
CA ILE A 121 -25.09 17.60 18.43
C ILE A 121 -26.54 17.97 18.11
N ILE A 122 -27.37 18.11 19.13
CA ILE A 122 -28.70 18.69 18.98
C ILE A 122 -28.55 20.22 19.00
N ARG A 123 -28.76 20.86 17.85
CA ARG A 123 -28.75 22.32 17.74
C ARG A 123 -30.16 22.84 17.92
N TYR A 124 -30.48 23.34 19.11
CA TYR A 124 -31.77 23.99 19.35
C TYR A 124 -31.84 25.34 18.63
N ARG A 125 -32.91 25.56 17.87
CA ARG A 125 -33.20 26.86 17.22
C ARG A 125 -33.52 27.95 18.26
N TYR A 126 -34.08 27.55 19.40
CA TYR A 126 -34.52 28.44 20.47
C TYR A 126 -34.02 27.94 21.84
N PRO A 127 -32.77 28.24 22.22
CA PRO A 127 -32.21 27.79 23.51
C PRO A 127 -33.00 28.36 24.71
N GLN A 128 -33.61 29.54 24.53
CA GLN A 128 -34.49 30.20 25.50
C GLN A 128 -35.69 29.33 25.94
N SER A 129 -36.07 28.30 25.17
CA SER A 129 -37.13 27.37 25.58
C SER A 129 -36.73 26.48 26.76
N LEU A 130 -35.44 26.26 26.99
CA LEU A 130 -34.93 25.48 28.12
C LEU A 130 -35.01 26.26 29.45
N GLU A 131 -35.00 27.59 29.37
CA GLU A 131 -35.08 28.49 30.53
C GLU A 131 -36.53 28.87 30.89
N GLN A 132 -37.51 28.54 30.02
CA GLN A 132 -38.92 28.78 30.29
C GLN A 132 -39.47 27.80 31.34
N ALA A 133 -39.24 28.12 32.61
CA ALA A 133 -39.92 27.49 33.73
C ALA A 133 -41.31 28.13 33.93
N SER A 134 -42.24 27.85 33.01
CA SER A 134 -43.66 28.14 33.25
C SER A 134 -44.27 26.96 34.01
N PRO A 135 -45.00 27.19 35.12
CA PRO A 135 -45.71 26.13 35.85
C PRO A 135 -46.65 25.28 34.98
N HIS A 136 -47.05 25.80 33.81
CA HIS A 136 -47.96 25.14 32.88
C HIS A 136 -47.29 24.75 31.54
N LEU A 137 -45.95 24.80 31.43
CA LEU A 137 -45.20 24.50 30.20
C LEU A 137 -45.65 25.29 28.97
N GLN A 138 -46.18 26.50 29.17
CA GLN A 138 -46.66 27.36 28.09
C GLN A 138 -45.54 28.32 27.63
N PRO A 139 -45.23 28.38 26.32
CA PRO A 139 -44.28 29.35 25.81
C PRO A 139 -44.88 30.76 25.84
N VAL A 140 -44.07 31.74 26.23
CA VAL A 140 -44.45 33.16 26.25
C VAL A 140 -44.92 33.60 24.85
N GLY A 141 -46.15 34.09 24.75
CA GLY A 141 -46.75 34.59 23.51
C GLY A 141 -47.50 33.56 22.65
N ALA A 142 -47.58 32.29 23.06
CA ALA A 142 -48.33 31.27 22.31
C ALA A 142 -49.81 31.15 22.70
N VAL A 143 -50.17 31.64 23.89
CA VAL A 143 -51.56 31.63 24.37
C VAL A 143 -52.18 32.98 24.04
N PRO A 144 -53.19 33.06 23.15
CA PRO A 144 -53.95 34.28 22.97
C PRO A 144 -54.73 34.60 24.25
N GLU A 145 -54.68 35.85 24.70
CA GLU A 145 -55.51 36.32 25.80
C GLU A 145 -56.98 36.27 25.37
N VAL A 146 -57.71 35.26 25.88
CA VAL A 146 -59.14 35.06 25.62
C VAL A 146 -60.04 36.17 26.19
N GLY A 147 -59.49 37.12 26.95
CA GLY A 147 -60.25 38.24 27.51
C GLY A 147 -60.64 39.33 26.50
N LEU A 148 -59.98 39.39 25.33
CA LEU A 148 -60.18 40.45 24.33
C LEU A 148 -60.55 39.91 22.94
N VAL A 149 -60.93 38.63 22.84
CA VAL A 149 -61.34 38.00 21.59
C VAL A 149 -62.85 38.21 21.40
N VAL A 150 -63.21 39.18 20.57
CA VAL A 150 -64.58 39.33 20.08
C VAL A 150 -64.79 38.33 18.94
N ALA A 151 -65.71 37.38 19.12
CA ALA A 151 -66.11 36.49 18.04
C ALA A 151 -66.71 37.31 16.90
N ARG A 152 -66.18 37.17 15.69
CA ARG A 152 -66.76 37.76 14.49
C ARG A 152 -68.06 37.01 14.19
N SER A 153 -69.20 37.67 14.38
CA SER A 153 -70.49 37.17 13.90
C SER A 153 -70.54 37.33 12.37
N ASP A 154 -70.88 36.26 11.67
CA ASP A 154 -71.15 36.27 10.23
C ASP A 154 -72.36 37.14 9.87
#